data_AF-A0A1W9GCH8-F1
#
_entry.id   AF-A0A1W9GCH8-F1
#
_cell.length_a   1.000
_cell.length_b   1.000
_cell.length_c   1.000
_cell.angle_alpha   90.00
_cell.angle_beta   90.00
_cell.angle_gamma   90.00
#
_symmetry.space_group_name_H-M   'P 1'
#
loop_
_entity.id
_entity.type
_entity.pdbx_description
1 polymer ?
#
loop_
_entity_poly.entity_id
_entity_poly.type
_entity_poly.pdbx_seq_one_letter_code
_entity_poly.pdbx_strand_id
1 'polypeptide(L)'
;MALARSARQMQRIIDAENSDLFDVLAHVAYALVPLTREERAARAKPEISAHFNRKQQAFLDFVLAQYVQVGVEELAQEKLSPLLKLKYRNAIADAVAISVSLKGLGRFL
;
A
#
# COMPACT_ATOMS: atom_id res chain seq x y z
N MET A 1 17.74 3.80 9.95
CA MET A 1 18.15 4.76 8.89
C MET A 1 19.08 4.18 7.83
N ALA A 2 20.08 3.34 8.17
CA ALA A 2 21.00 2.76 7.17
C ALA A 2 20.32 1.79 6.17
N LEU A 3 19.49 0.86 6.65
CA LEU A 3 18.78 -0.12 5.81
C LEU A 3 17.87 0.52 4.73
N ALA A 4 17.11 1.55 5.09
CA ALA A 4 16.23 2.26 4.16
C ALA A 4 16.99 3.03 3.07
N ARG A 5 18.25 3.40 3.34
CA ARG A 5 19.13 4.06 2.36
C ARG A 5 19.68 3.05 1.36
N SER A 6 20.09 1.87 1.83
CA SER A 6 20.55 0.76 0.97
C SER A 6 19.44 0.22 0.06
N ALA A 7 18.21 0.13 0.56
CA ALA A 7 17.03 -0.28 -0.23
C ALA A 7 16.76 0.68 -1.41
N ARG A 8 16.76 1.99 -1.16
CA ARG A 8 16.59 3.02 -2.20
C ARG A 8 17.70 3.03 -3.24
N GLN A 9 18.94 2.72 -2.84
CA GLN A 9 20.03 2.59 -3.81
C GLN A 9 19.84 1.39 -4.72
N MET A 10 19.44 0.24 -4.19
CA MET A 10 19.15 -0.94 -5.02
C MET A 10 18.04 -0.67 -6.02
N GLN A 11 16.94 -0.03 -5.59
CA GLN A 11 15.85 0.40 -6.48
C GLN A 11 16.36 1.24 -7.66
N ARG A 12 17.24 2.22 -7.42
CA ARG A 12 17.82 3.07 -8.47
C ARG A 12 18.77 2.32 -9.40
N ILE A 13 19.53 1.34 -8.88
CA ILE A 13 20.50 0.59 -9.69
C ILE A 13 19.80 -0.28 -10.74
N ILE A 14 18.57 -0.69 -10.47
CA ILE A 14 17.76 -1.54 -11.37
C ILE A 14 16.57 -0.81 -12.01
N ASP A 15 16.56 0.53 -11.98
CA ASP A 15 15.48 1.37 -12.51
C ASP A 15 14.06 1.02 -12.00
N ALA A 16 13.94 0.71 -10.71
CA ALA A 16 12.72 0.24 -10.04
C ALA A 16 12.27 1.12 -8.85
N GLU A 17 12.48 2.43 -8.90
CA GLU A 17 12.14 3.37 -7.80
C GLU A 17 10.65 3.42 -7.44
N ASN A 18 9.80 3.10 -8.42
CA ASN A 18 8.35 3.02 -8.26
C ASN A 18 7.87 1.63 -7.85
N SER A 19 8.77 0.68 -7.60
CA SER A 19 8.43 -0.67 -7.12
C SER A 19 8.66 -0.78 -5.62
N ASP A 20 8.11 -1.81 -4.98
CA ASP A 20 8.40 -2.08 -3.58
C ASP A 20 9.73 -2.83 -3.42
N LEU A 21 10.31 -2.77 -2.21
CA LEU A 21 11.56 -3.47 -1.90
C LEU A 21 11.46 -4.98 -2.18
N PHE A 22 10.29 -5.58 -1.94
CA PHE A 22 10.07 -7.00 -2.25
C PHE A 22 10.18 -7.29 -3.75
N ASP A 23 9.67 -6.41 -4.61
CA ASP A 23 9.78 -6.58 -6.07
C ASP A 23 11.24 -6.49 -6.52
N VAL A 24 12.00 -5.57 -5.92
CA VAL A 24 13.45 -5.42 -6.17
C VAL A 24 14.21 -6.67 -5.73
N LEU A 25 13.91 -7.20 -4.54
CA LEU A 25 14.54 -8.43 -4.07
C LEU A 25 14.17 -9.64 -4.94
N ALA A 26 12.91 -9.73 -5.39
CA ALA A 26 12.47 -10.77 -6.30
C ALA A 26 13.13 -10.67 -7.68
N HIS A 27 13.36 -9.46 -8.19
CA HIS A 27 14.14 -9.23 -9.40
C HIS A 27 15.59 -9.70 -9.24
N VAL A 28 16.25 -9.34 -8.15
CA VAL A 28 17.64 -9.76 -7.88
C VAL A 28 17.76 -11.28 -7.71
N ALA A 29 16.82 -11.90 -6.99
CA ALA A 29 16.89 -13.34 -6.68
C ALA A 29 16.44 -14.23 -7.85
N TYR A 30 15.48 -13.76 -8.66
CA TYR A 30 14.75 -14.61 -9.60
C TYR A 30 14.56 -14.00 -11.00
N ALA A 31 15.17 -12.84 -11.28
CA ALA A 31 15.03 -12.11 -12.54
C ALA A 31 13.57 -11.78 -12.92
N LEU A 32 12.68 -11.68 -11.93
CA LEU A 32 11.28 -11.30 -12.16
C LEU A 32 11.19 -9.81 -12.50
N VAL A 33 10.24 -9.45 -13.36
CA VAL A 33 9.96 -8.04 -13.69
C VAL A 33 9.40 -7.35 -12.44
N PRO A 34 10.03 -6.26 -11.94
CA PRO A 34 9.51 -5.52 -10.80
C PRO A 34 8.11 -4.97 -11.09
N LEU A 35 7.21 -5.10 -10.11
CA LEU A 35 5.87 -4.55 -10.20
C LEU A 35 5.85 -3.12 -9.64
N THR A 36 5.34 -2.17 -10.42
CA THR A 36 5.16 -0.79 -9.94
C THR A 36 4.02 -0.70 -8.93
N ARG A 37 4.06 0.31 -8.06
CA ARG A 37 2.99 0.60 -7.10
C ARG A 37 1.66 0.84 -7.80
N GLU A 38 1.66 1.50 -8.96
CA GLU A 38 0.51 1.73 -9.81
C GLU A 38 -0.11 0.42 -10.30
N GLU A 39 0.71 -0.49 -10.83
CA GLU A 39 0.25 -1.80 -11.30
C GLU A 39 -0.28 -2.64 -10.13
N ARG A 40 0.40 -2.60 -8.98
CA ARG A 40 -0.06 -3.28 -7.77
C ARG A 40 -1.40 -2.74 -7.30
N ALA A 41 -1.57 -1.42 -7.25
CA ALA A 41 -2.82 -0.78 -6.89
C ALA A 41 -3.94 -1.12 -7.88
N ALA A 42 -3.65 -1.17 -9.18
CA ALA A 42 -4.60 -1.58 -10.20
C ALA A 42 -5.07 -3.03 -10.00
N ARG A 43 -4.16 -3.94 -9.65
CA ARG A 43 -4.47 -5.34 -9.34
C ARG A 43 -5.33 -5.52 -8.08
N ALA A 44 -5.24 -4.59 -7.12
CA ALA A 44 -6.04 -4.64 -5.90
C ALA A 44 -7.50 -4.18 -6.11
N LYS A 45 -7.77 -3.33 -7.11
CA LYS A 45 -9.11 -2.74 -7.33
C LYS A 45 -10.23 -3.76 -7.55
N PRO A 46 -10.07 -4.82 -8.36
CA PRO A 46 -11.12 -5.84 -8.53
C PRO A 46 -11.49 -6.52 -7.21
N GLU A 47 -10.50 -6.94 -6.43
CA GLU A 47 -10.70 -7.57 -5.11
C GLU A 47 -11.43 -6.61 -4.14
N ILE A 48 -11.02 -5.34 -4.13
CA ILE A 48 -11.66 -4.31 -3.32
C ILE A 48 -13.14 -4.14 -3.72
N SER A 49 -13.42 -4.15 -5.03
CA SER A 49 -14.78 -4.00 -5.54
C SER A 49 -15.69 -5.18 -5.20
N ALA A 50 -15.12 -6.39 -5.11
CA ALA A 50 -15.84 -7.63 -4.83
C ALA A 50 -16.18 -7.80 -3.34
N HIS A 51 -15.32 -7.33 -2.45
CA HIS A 51 -15.40 -7.66 -1.02
C HIS A 51 -15.84 -6.52 -0.10
N PHE A 52 -15.86 -5.27 -0.58
CA PHE A 52 -16.12 -4.11 0.26
C PHE A 52 -17.32 -3.30 -0.21
N ASN A 53 -17.99 -2.64 0.73
CA ASN A 53 -19.08 -1.72 0.40
C ASN A 53 -18.56 -0.39 -0.16
N ARG A 54 -19.44 0.43 -0.77
CA ARG A 54 -19.05 1.70 -1.41
C ARG A 54 -18.23 2.65 -0.52
N LYS A 55 -18.56 2.73 0.78
CA LYS A 55 -17.82 3.59 1.73
C LYS A 55 -16.39 3.09 1.95
N GLN A 56 -16.24 1.77 2.10
CA GLN A 56 -14.95 1.12 2.26
C GLN A 56 -14.12 1.18 0.99
N GLN A 57 -14.71 0.97 -0.19
CA GLN A 57 -14.04 1.11 -1.48
C GLN A 57 -13.47 2.52 -1.66
N ALA A 58 -14.27 3.57 -1.41
CA ALA A 58 -13.81 4.96 -1.50
C ALA A 58 -12.68 5.30 -0.51
N PHE A 59 -12.61 4.60 0.62
CA PHE A 59 -11.48 4.70 1.54
C PHE A 59 -10.25 3.99 1.00
N LEU A 60 -10.38 2.74 0.56
CA LEU A 60 -9.29 1.94 0.03
C LEU A 60 -8.70 2.55 -1.25
N ASP A 61 -9.53 3.12 -2.12
CA ASP A 61 -9.09 3.89 -3.29
C ASP A 61 -8.23 5.09 -2.91
N PHE A 62 -8.63 5.81 -1.85
CA PHE A 62 -7.82 6.92 -1.32
C PHE A 62 -6.48 6.42 -0.78
N VAL A 63 -6.46 5.30 -0.04
CA VAL A 63 -5.23 4.70 0.47
C VAL A 63 -4.33 4.25 -0.68
N LEU A 64 -4.87 3.61 -1.71
CA LEU A 64 -4.13 3.19 -2.90
C LEU A 64 -3.55 4.38 -3.66
N ALA A 65 -4.29 5.48 -3.78
CA ALA A 65 -3.77 6.70 -4.40
C ALA A 65 -2.58 7.29 -3.62
N GLN A 66 -2.65 7.30 -2.28
CA GLN A 66 -1.53 7.73 -1.45
C GLN A 66 -0.36 6.73 -1.53
N TYR A 67 -0.61 5.43 -1.47
CA TYR A 67 0.41 4.39 -1.64
C TYR A 67 1.21 4.58 -2.93
N VAL A 68 0.53 4.84 -4.05
CA VAL A 68 1.17 5.12 -5.33
C VAL A 68 2.08 6.35 -5.25
N GLN A 69 1.58 7.45 -4.69
CA GLN A 69 2.30 8.72 -4.67
C GLN A 69 3.51 8.76 -3.71
N VAL A 70 3.36 8.19 -2.50
CA VAL A 70 4.34 8.36 -1.43
C VAL A 70 4.92 7.05 -0.89
N GLY A 71 4.42 5.90 -1.34
CA GLY A 71 4.84 4.59 -0.85
C GLY A 71 4.32 4.27 0.55
N VAL A 72 4.78 3.14 1.10
CA VAL A 72 4.34 2.63 2.42
C VAL A 72 4.83 3.48 3.61
N GLU A 73 5.95 4.20 3.48
CA GLU A 73 6.56 4.96 4.58
C GLU A 73 5.62 6.04 5.15
N GLU A 74 4.71 6.58 4.33
CA GLU A 74 3.76 7.62 4.73
C GLU A 74 2.38 7.07 5.14
N LEU A 75 2.15 5.76 4.99
CA LEU A 75 0.91 5.08 5.37
C LEU A 75 0.94 4.48 6.78
N ALA A 76 1.82 4.98 7.65
CA ALA A 76 1.80 4.59 9.06
C ALA A 76 0.44 4.91 9.70
N GLN A 77 -0.02 4.04 10.60
CA GLN A 77 -1.31 4.15 11.31
C GLN A 77 -1.52 5.51 11.99
N GLU A 78 -0.44 6.14 12.40
CA GLU A 78 -0.36 7.47 13.02
C GLU A 78 -0.76 8.61 12.06
N LYS A 79 -0.50 8.46 10.76
CA LYS A 79 -0.79 9.44 9.70
C LYS A 79 -2.14 9.21 9.00
N LEU A 80 -2.58 7.95 8.91
CA LEU A 80 -3.91 7.61 8.40
C LEU A 80 -5.03 8.04 9.34
N SER A 81 -4.83 7.93 10.66
CA SER A 81 -5.89 8.22 11.65
C SER A 81 -6.42 9.66 11.58
N PRO A 82 -5.58 10.72 11.46
CA PRO A 82 -6.07 12.08 11.24
C PRO A 82 -6.80 12.28 9.91
N LEU A 83 -6.27 11.72 8.80
CA LEU A 83 -6.87 11.82 7.46
C LEU A 83 -8.26 11.17 7.40
N LEU A 84 -8.41 10.04 8.09
CA LEU A 84 -9.67 9.32 8.29
C LEU A 84 -10.71 10.16 9.05
N LYS A 85 -10.30 10.81 10.14
CA LYS A 85 -11.17 11.67 10.95
C LYS A 85 -11.64 12.90 10.18
N LEU A 86 -10.77 13.48 9.35
CA LEU A 86 -11.08 14.66 8.54
C LEU A 86 -12.10 14.36 7.43
N LYS A 87 -11.94 13.23 6.73
CA LYS A 87 -12.77 12.87 5.57
C LYS A 87 -14.09 12.18 5.94
N TYR A 88 -14.13 11.44 7.06
CA TYR A 88 -15.25 10.55 7.38
C TYR A 88 -15.96 10.80 8.72
N ARG A 89 -15.88 12.01 9.30
CA ARG A 89 -16.63 12.47 10.51
C ARG A 89 -17.33 11.34 11.29
N ASN A 90 -16.58 10.69 12.20
CA ASN A 90 -16.97 9.57 13.08
C ASN A 90 -16.86 8.12 12.55
N ALA A 91 -16.11 7.83 11.49
CA ALA A 91 -15.83 6.46 11.03
C ALA A 91 -14.72 5.70 11.80
N ILE A 92 -14.38 6.10 13.03
CA ILE A 92 -13.26 5.48 13.78
C ILE A 92 -13.58 4.01 14.13
N ALA A 93 -14.85 3.69 14.44
CA ALA A 93 -15.27 2.31 14.69
C ALA A 93 -15.13 1.43 13.44
N ASP A 94 -15.50 1.96 12.28
CA ASP A 94 -15.37 1.26 10.99
C ASP A 94 -13.90 1.08 10.58
N ALA A 95 -13.05 2.09 10.82
CA ALA A 95 -11.62 2.02 10.50
C ALA A 95 -10.88 0.97 11.37
N VAL A 96 -11.26 0.82 12.63
CA VAL A 96 -10.72 -0.24 13.51
C VAL A 96 -11.17 -1.61 13.05
N ALA A 97 -12.44 -1.77 12.64
CA ALA A 97 -12.94 -3.03 12.06
C ALA A 97 -12.24 -3.39 10.74
N ILE A 98 -11.97 -2.41 9.88
CA ILE A 98 -11.21 -2.58 8.63
C ILE A 98 -9.76 -2.99 8.92
N SER A 99 -9.11 -2.39 9.91
CA SER A 99 -7.74 -2.74 10.32
C SER A 99 -7.62 -4.19 10.83
N VAL A 100 -8.63 -4.68 11.57
CA VAL A 100 -8.70 -6.10 11.97
C VAL A 100 -8.84 -7.02 10.76
N SER A 101 -9.62 -6.63 9.75
CA SER A 101 -9.79 -7.39 8.50
C SER A 101 -8.50 -7.42 7.65
N LEU A 102 -7.77 -6.30 7.57
CA LEU A 102 -6.50 -6.19 6.83
C LEU A 102 -5.38 -7.09 7.38
N LYS A 103 -5.41 -7.42 8.68
CA LYS A 103 -4.48 -8.42 9.26
C LYS A 103 -4.65 -9.82 8.64
N GLY A 104 -5.83 -10.14 8.11
CA GLY A 104 -6.06 -11.39 7.34
C GLY A 104 -5.53 -11.33 5.91
N LEU A 105 -5.42 -10.13 5.34
CA LEU A 105 -4.94 -9.88 3.97
C LEU A 105 -3.41 -9.86 3.86
N GLY A 106 -2.69 -9.72 4.98
CA GLY A 106 -1.21 -9.86 5.03
C GLY A 106 -0.68 -11.26 4.69
N ARG A 107 -1.56 -12.22 4.38
CA ARG A 107 -1.20 -13.52 3.78
C ARG A 107 -1.06 -13.44 2.25
N PHE A 108 -1.59 -12.40 1.63
CA PHE A 108 -1.69 -12.24 0.18
C PHE A 108 -0.89 -11.03 -0.37
N LEU A 109 -0.27 -10.25 0.51
CA LEU A 109 0.73 -9.22 0.22
C LEU A 109 2.08 -9.66 0.77
#